data_AF-A0A401U410-F1
#
_entry.id   AF-A0A401U410-F1
#
_cell.length_a   1.000
_cell.length_b   1.000
_cell.length_c   1.000
_cell.angle_alpha   90.00
_cell.angle_beta   90.00
_cell.angle_gamma   90.00
#
_symmetry.space_group_name_H-M   'P 1'
#
loop_
_entity.id
_entity.type
_entity.pdbx_description
1 polymer ?
#
loop_
_entity_poly.entity_id
_entity_poly.type
_entity_poly.pdbx_seq_one_letter_code
_entity_poly.pdbx_strand_id
1 'polypeptide(L)'
;RTATGTLESVPTIEISDLKEYVRRNIAKDTLRIAVVGDVDADTLGKLLDKTFGDLPAKAELTPIPDVVATKPPQRAFVPLDVPQTIVTFGGPGINRHDPDFMAAYVVNHILGGGGLSSRLYKEVREKRGLAYSIYEALLWMDHSALFLGNTGTRADRAGETIDAVEA
;
A
#
# COMPACT_ATOMS: atom_id res chain seq x y z
N ARG A 1 11.98 2.68 3.77
CA ARG A 1 12.06 3.74 4.81
C ARG A 1 10.64 4.14 5.18
N THR A 2 10.40 4.57 6.41
CA THR A 2 9.07 5.06 6.84
C THR A 2 8.75 6.38 6.14
N ALA A 3 7.49 6.57 5.74
CA ALA A 3 7.06 7.80 5.05
C ALA A 3 7.11 9.03 5.98
N THR A 4 6.94 8.83 7.28
CA THR A 4 6.91 9.89 8.31
C THR A 4 8.29 10.26 8.85
N GLY A 5 9.36 9.62 8.38
CA GLY A 5 10.71 9.80 8.92
C GLY A 5 10.91 9.11 10.28
N THR A 6 11.95 9.55 11.01
CA THR A 6 12.31 9.09 12.36
C THR A 6 12.42 10.26 13.33
N LEU A 7 12.45 9.99 14.65
CA LEU A 7 12.68 11.01 15.68
C LEU A 7 14.01 11.76 15.49
N GLU A 8 14.97 11.13 14.82
CA GLU A 8 16.29 11.71 14.52
C GLU A 8 16.26 12.55 13.24
N SER A 9 15.52 12.10 12.20
CA SER A 9 15.54 12.77 10.89
C SER A 9 14.60 13.97 10.79
N VAL A 10 13.49 13.96 11.54
CA VAL A 10 12.48 15.02 11.43
C VAL A 10 12.99 16.37 11.94
N PRO A 11 13.69 16.47 13.09
CA PRO A 11 14.20 17.75 13.59
C PRO A 11 15.28 18.40 12.71
N THR A 12 15.88 17.65 11.78
CA THR A 12 16.94 18.16 10.90
C THR A 12 16.41 18.80 9.61
N ILE A 13 15.09 18.81 9.39
CA ILE A 13 14.48 19.36 8.18
C ILE A 13 14.41 20.89 8.28
N GLU A 14 15.00 21.58 7.30
CA GLU A 14 14.97 23.03 7.20
C GLU A 14 13.96 23.52 6.14
N ILE A 15 13.63 24.82 6.19
CA ILE A 15 12.76 25.46 5.18
C ILE A 15 13.37 25.36 3.77
N SER A 16 14.69 25.42 3.68
CA SER A 16 15.47 25.24 2.45
C SER A 16 15.19 23.87 1.81
N ASP A 17 15.17 22.79 2.61
CA ASP A 17 14.88 21.44 2.14
C ASP A 17 13.48 21.34 1.53
N LEU A 18 12.48 21.97 2.17
CA LEU A 18 11.10 21.97 1.67
C LEU A 18 10.97 22.73 0.34
N LYS A 19 11.61 23.89 0.23
CA LYS A 19 11.63 24.67 -1.01
C LYS A 19 12.30 23.90 -2.14
N GLU A 20 13.42 23.26 -1.84
CA GLU A 20 14.15 22.45 -2.80
C GLU A 20 13.36 21.21 -3.21
N TYR A 21 12.69 20.56 -2.26
CA TYR A 21 11.81 19.43 -2.53
C TYR A 21 10.69 19.82 -3.51
N VAL A 22 10.00 20.95 -3.27
CA VAL A 22 8.96 21.46 -4.17
C VAL A 22 9.53 21.74 -5.56
N ARG A 23 10.65 22.46 -5.65
CA ARG A 23 11.31 22.81 -6.92
C ARG A 23 11.66 21.57 -7.75
N ARG A 24 12.15 20.52 -7.10
CA ARG A 24 12.58 19.28 -7.77
C ARG A 24 11.44 18.35 -8.15
N ASN A 25 10.39 18.26 -7.33
CA ASN A 25 9.36 17.22 -7.50
C ASN A 25 8.11 17.71 -8.25
N ILE A 26 7.77 18.99 -8.14
CA ILE A 26 6.53 19.53 -8.71
C ILE A 26 6.84 20.21 -10.05
N ALA A 27 6.64 19.48 -11.15
CA ALA A 27 6.86 19.95 -12.51
C ALA A 27 5.81 19.41 -13.48
N LYS A 28 5.71 20.01 -14.67
CA LYS A 28 4.65 19.71 -15.64
C LYS A 28 4.71 18.30 -16.24
N ASP A 29 5.90 17.71 -16.41
CA ASP A 29 6.07 16.40 -17.04
C ASP A 29 5.58 15.22 -16.17
N THR A 30 5.63 15.38 -14.85
CA THR A 30 5.15 14.40 -13.86
C THR A 30 3.75 14.71 -13.31
N LEU A 31 3.23 15.91 -13.60
CA LEU A 31 1.90 16.32 -13.16
C LEU A 31 0.80 15.51 -13.87
N ARG A 32 -0.14 15.01 -13.08
CA ARG A 32 -1.36 14.34 -13.54
C ARG A 32 -2.55 15.04 -12.90
N ILE A 33 -3.47 15.54 -13.71
CA ILE A 33 -4.65 16.29 -13.25
C ILE A 33 -5.89 15.56 -13.72
N ALA A 34 -6.74 15.18 -12.78
CA ALA A 34 -8.06 14.61 -13.05
C ALA A 34 -9.13 15.61 -12.59
N VAL A 35 -10.03 15.97 -13.50
CA VAL A 35 -11.16 16.87 -13.23
C VAL A 35 -12.45 16.15 -13.60
N VAL A 36 -13.41 16.13 -12.68
CA VAL A 36 -14.72 15.50 -12.87
C VAL A 36 -15.78 16.48 -12.40
N GLY A 37 -16.70 16.84 -13.28
CA GLY A 37 -17.77 17.78 -12.97
C GLY A 37 -18.31 18.48 -14.21
N ASP A 38 -19.17 19.48 -13.99
CA ASP A 38 -19.74 20.35 -15.01
C ASP A 38 -18.74 21.45 -15.40
N VAL A 39 -17.81 21.12 -16.29
CA VAL A 39 -16.78 22.04 -16.78
C VAL A 39 -16.40 21.70 -18.21
N ASP A 40 -16.36 22.70 -19.07
CA ASP A 40 -15.91 22.55 -20.44
C ASP A 40 -14.37 22.65 -20.56
N ALA A 41 -13.83 22.14 -21.67
CA ALA A 41 -12.39 22.08 -21.90
C ALA A 41 -11.72 23.46 -21.96
N ASP A 42 -12.40 24.49 -22.48
CA ASP A 42 -11.82 25.83 -22.64
C ASP A 42 -11.71 26.55 -21.30
N THR A 43 -12.77 26.46 -20.49
CA THR A 43 -12.76 26.98 -19.11
C THR A 43 -11.70 26.26 -18.29
N LEU A 44 -11.64 24.92 -18.38
CA LEU A 44 -10.65 24.13 -17.66
C LEU A 44 -9.23 24.50 -18.08
N GLY A 45 -8.93 24.55 -19.38
CA GLY A 45 -7.59 24.86 -19.90
C GLY A 45 -7.04 26.17 -19.32
N LYS A 46 -7.86 27.23 -19.32
CA LYS A 46 -7.47 28.55 -18.76
C LYS A 46 -7.17 28.48 -17.25
N LEU A 47 -7.93 27.68 -16.50
CA LEU A 47 -7.70 27.49 -15.07
C LEU A 47 -6.40 26.71 -14.84
N LEU A 48 -6.15 25.66 -15.62
CA LEU A 48 -4.92 24.88 -15.53
C LEU A 48 -3.68 25.72 -15.86
N ASP A 49 -3.75 26.53 -16.91
CA ASP A 49 -2.67 27.45 -17.28
C ASP A 49 -2.42 28.49 -16.20
N LYS A 50 -3.49 29.07 -15.63
CA LYS A 50 -3.37 30.04 -14.53
C LYS A 50 -2.76 29.42 -13.27
N THR A 51 -3.11 28.17 -12.95
CA THR A 51 -2.69 27.53 -11.69
C THR A 51 -1.32 26.87 -11.79
N PHE A 52 -1.01 26.25 -12.93
CA PHE A 52 0.19 25.41 -13.09
C PHE A 52 1.15 25.92 -14.17
N GLY A 53 0.83 27.04 -14.82
CA GLY A 53 1.62 27.63 -15.90
C GLY A 53 3.04 27.99 -15.50
N ASP A 54 3.27 28.37 -14.25
CA ASP A 54 4.58 28.77 -13.73
C ASP A 54 5.43 27.60 -13.23
N LEU A 55 4.90 26.36 -13.26
CA LEU A 55 5.68 25.19 -12.86
C LEU A 55 6.85 24.92 -13.82
N PRO A 56 7.98 24.40 -13.30
CA PRO A 56 9.07 23.91 -14.14
C PRO A 56 8.58 22.91 -15.18
N ALA A 57 9.22 22.89 -16.34
CA ALA A 57 8.86 21.96 -17.41
C ALA A 57 9.19 20.50 -17.04
N LYS A 58 10.28 20.27 -16.28
CA LYS A 58 10.77 18.94 -15.92
C LYS A 58 11.08 18.81 -14.45
N ALA A 59 10.72 17.68 -13.85
CA ALA A 59 11.11 17.31 -12.50
C ALA A 59 12.55 16.79 -12.45
N GLU A 60 13.21 16.98 -11.31
CA GLU A 60 14.56 16.48 -11.01
C GLU A 60 14.47 15.28 -10.04
N LEU A 61 13.76 14.25 -10.49
CA LEU A 61 13.50 13.04 -9.72
C LEU A 61 14.72 12.12 -9.69
N THR A 62 14.93 11.49 -8.54
CA THR A 62 15.87 10.37 -8.43
C THR A 62 15.17 9.09 -8.91
N PRO A 63 15.72 8.35 -9.89
CA PRO A 63 15.14 7.08 -10.33
C PRO A 63 15.04 6.07 -9.18
N ILE A 64 13.93 5.36 -9.11
CA ILE A 64 13.69 4.30 -8.13
C ILE A 64 13.93 2.96 -8.84
N PRO A 65 14.78 2.07 -8.29
CA PRO A 65 14.97 0.74 -8.86
C PRO A 65 13.80 -0.18 -8.52
N ASP A 66 13.53 -1.13 -9.42
CA ASP A 66 12.55 -2.18 -9.16
C ASP A 66 13.03 -3.11 -8.04
N VAL A 67 12.11 -3.51 -7.18
CA VAL A 67 12.34 -4.41 -6.06
C VAL A 67 11.39 -5.60 -6.16
N VAL A 68 11.97 -6.79 -6.27
CA VAL A 68 11.23 -8.05 -6.22
C VAL A 68 11.42 -8.66 -4.83
N ALA A 69 10.34 -9.07 -4.19
CA ALA A 69 10.39 -9.81 -2.93
C ALA A 69 10.95 -11.22 -3.18
N THR A 70 12.28 -11.37 -3.18
CA THR A 70 12.97 -12.65 -3.49
C THR A 70 13.52 -13.36 -2.25
N LYS A 71 13.37 -12.75 -1.07
CA LYS A 71 13.86 -13.36 0.16
C LYS A 71 13.02 -14.59 0.51
N PRO A 72 13.63 -15.65 1.09
CA PRO A 72 12.89 -16.78 1.61
C PRO A 72 11.83 -16.31 2.61
N PRO A 73 10.71 -17.04 2.79
CA PRO A 73 9.75 -16.76 3.85
C PRO A 73 10.45 -16.65 5.20
N GLN A 74 10.17 -15.57 5.93
CA GLN A 74 10.68 -15.33 7.27
C GLN A 74 9.51 -15.22 8.24
N ARG A 75 9.64 -15.82 9.41
CA ARG A 75 8.75 -15.59 10.54
C ARG A 75 9.50 -14.79 11.59
N ALA A 76 8.92 -13.67 12.01
CA ALA A 76 9.45 -12.85 13.08
C ALA A 76 8.37 -12.68 14.15
N PHE A 77 8.77 -12.84 15.41
CA PHE A 77 7.92 -12.57 16.55
C PHE A 77 8.46 -11.36 17.29
N VAL A 78 7.62 -10.33 17.43
CA VAL A 78 7.96 -9.11 18.16
C VAL A 78 7.10 -9.07 19.43
N PRO A 79 7.67 -9.29 20.62
CA PRO A 79 6.92 -9.21 21.86
C PRO A 79 6.51 -7.76 22.10
N LEU A 80 5.21 -7.55 22.28
CA LEU A 80 4.61 -6.27 22.59
C LEU A 80 3.65 -6.46 23.77
N ASP A 81 3.66 -5.53 24.71
CA ASP A 81 2.75 -5.52 25.86
C ASP A 81 1.38 -4.97 25.43
N VAL A 82 0.66 -5.78 24.65
CA VAL A 82 -0.65 -5.47 24.08
C VAL A 82 -1.60 -6.68 24.23
N PRO A 83 -2.91 -6.46 24.36
CA PRO A 83 -3.87 -7.51 24.74
C PRO A 83 -4.16 -8.56 23.64
N GLN A 84 -3.69 -8.33 22.41
CA GLN A 84 -3.91 -9.21 21.26
C GLN A 84 -2.63 -9.41 20.47
N THR A 85 -2.49 -10.58 19.86
CA THR A 85 -1.44 -10.80 18.86
C THR A 85 -1.94 -10.34 17.50
N ILE A 86 -1.17 -9.46 16.86
CA ILE A 86 -1.36 -9.07 15.48
C ILE A 86 -0.53 -9.98 14.60
N VAL A 87 -1.18 -10.71 13.69
CA VAL A 87 -0.54 -11.53 12.68
C VAL A 87 -0.56 -10.76 11.38
N THR A 88 0.61 -10.42 10.86
CA THR A 88 0.78 -9.87 9.51
C THR A 88 1.49 -10.90 8.66
N PHE A 89 0.95 -11.18 7.48
CA PHE A 89 1.51 -12.14 6.53
C PHE A 89 1.48 -11.54 5.13
N GLY A 90 2.30 -12.05 4.23
CA GLY A 90 2.40 -11.50 2.90
C GLY A 90 3.55 -12.12 2.11
N GLY A 91 3.65 -11.71 0.86
CA GLY A 91 4.66 -12.23 -0.06
C GLY A 91 4.67 -11.46 -1.37
N PRO A 92 5.36 -11.99 -2.39
CA PRO A 92 5.40 -11.40 -3.72
C PRO A 92 3.99 -11.28 -4.29
N GLY A 93 3.65 -10.10 -4.79
CA GLY A 93 2.38 -9.80 -5.44
C GLY A 93 2.52 -9.76 -6.95
N ILE A 94 1.56 -9.10 -7.59
CA ILE A 94 1.50 -8.91 -9.04
C ILE A 94 1.47 -7.41 -9.39
N ASN A 95 2.21 -7.04 -10.43
CA ASN A 95 2.25 -5.65 -10.90
C ASN A 95 0.92 -5.23 -11.51
N ARG A 96 0.57 -3.93 -11.41
CA ARG A 96 -0.72 -3.41 -11.90
C ARG A 96 -0.95 -3.59 -13.41
N HIS A 97 0.15 -3.62 -14.17
CA HIS A 97 0.16 -3.76 -15.63
C HIS A 97 0.46 -5.18 -16.10
N ASP A 98 0.58 -6.14 -15.19
CA ASP A 98 0.74 -7.55 -15.54
C ASP A 98 -0.52 -8.05 -16.27
N PRO A 99 -0.39 -8.85 -17.35
CA PRO A 99 -1.55 -9.42 -18.06
C PRO A 99 -2.49 -10.23 -17.15
N ASP A 100 -1.96 -10.84 -16.08
CA ASP A 100 -2.74 -11.66 -15.14
C ASP A 100 -3.30 -10.85 -13.96
N PHE A 101 -3.14 -9.52 -13.95
CA PHE A 101 -3.58 -8.68 -12.84
C PHE A 101 -5.05 -8.87 -12.48
N MET A 102 -5.94 -8.93 -13.47
CA MET A 102 -7.37 -9.10 -13.22
C MET A 102 -7.70 -10.50 -12.70
N ALA A 103 -6.97 -11.54 -13.14
CA ALA A 103 -7.11 -12.89 -12.60
C ALA A 103 -6.67 -12.92 -11.13
N ALA A 104 -5.50 -12.34 -10.82
CA ALA A 104 -5.01 -12.21 -9.45
C ALA A 104 -5.95 -11.38 -8.56
N TYR A 105 -6.57 -10.32 -9.09
CA TYR A 105 -7.53 -9.50 -8.35
C TYR A 105 -8.78 -10.32 -7.95
N VAL A 106 -9.25 -11.21 -8.83
CA VAL A 106 -10.34 -12.15 -8.51
C VAL A 106 -9.90 -13.17 -7.46
N VAL A 107 -8.68 -13.71 -7.56
CA VAL A 107 -8.11 -14.61 -6.54
C VAL A 107 -8.05 -13.92 -5.18
N ASN A 108 -7.54 -12.69 -5.13
CA ASN A 108 -7.52 -11.83 -3.94
C ASN A 108 -8.93 -11.66 -3.35
N HIS A 109 -9.93 -11.35 -4.18
CA HIS A 109 -11.31 -11.23 -3.73
C HIS A 109 -11.83 -12.52 -3.06
N ILE A 110 -11.56 -13.68 -3.65
CA ILE A 110 -11.97 -14.98 -3.10
C ILE A 110 -11.20 -15.30 -1.81
N LEU A 111 -9.91 -14.98 -1.73
CA LEU A 111 -9.03 -15.37 -0.64
C LEU A 111 -9.31 -14.56 0.64
N GLY A 112 -9.15 -13.24 0.60
CA GLY A 112 -9.38 -12.37 1.77
C GLY A 112 -9.82 -10.94 1.46
N GLY A 113 -9.84 -10.52 0.19
CA GLY A 113 -10.30 -9.19 -0.22
C GLY A 113 -11.82 -9.03 -0.28
N GLY A 114 -12.59 -10.13 -0.34
CA GLY A 114 -14.05 -10.12 -0.43
C GLY A 114 -14.79 -9.86 0.89
N GLY A 115 -14.07 -9.58 1.98
CA GLY A 115 -14.66 -9.37 3.30
C GLY A 115 -15.33 -10.65 3.83
N LEU A 116 -16.62 -10.57 4.14
CA LEU A 116 -17.34 -11.65 4.84
C LEU A 116 -17.53 -12.94 4.02
N SER A 117 -17.46 -12.85 2.69
CA SER A 117 -17.61 -14.00 1.79
C SER A 117 -16.27 -14.69 1.46
N SER A 118 -15.15 -14.15 1.95
CA SER A 118 -13.82 -14.65 1.62
C SER A 118 -13.49 -15.96 2.35
N ARG A 119 -12.56 -16.74 1.79
CA ARG A 119 -12.11 -18.00 2.38
C ARG A 119 -11.47 -17.80 3.74
N LEU A 120 -10.57 -16.82 3.86
CA LEU A 120 -9.90 -16.50 5.13
C LEU A 120 -10.92 -16.14 6.21
N TYR A 121 -11.89 -15.30 5.88
CA TYR A 121 -12.95 -14.94 6.83
C TYR A 121 -13.75 -16.17 7.28
N LYS A 122 -14.15 -17.04 6.33
CA LYS A 122 -14.90 -18.25 6.65
C LYS A 122 -14.11 -19.20 7.55
N GLU A 123 -12.84 -19.44 7.25
CA GLU A 123 -12.02 -20.40 7.99
C GLU A 123 -11.60 -19.88 9.37
N VAL A 124 -11.18 -18.62 9.47
CA VAL A 124 -10.63 -18.07 10.71
C VAL A 124 -11.72 -17.50 11.63
N ARG A 125 -12.67 -16.75 11.06
CA ARG A 125 -13.75 -16.13 11.85
C ARG A 125 -14.97 -17.03 11.98
N GLU A 126 -15.59 -17.43 10.87
CA GLU A 126 -16.92 -18.08 10.91
C GLU A 126 -16.85 -19.47 11.55
N LYS A 127 -15.91 -20.30 11.13
CA LYS A 127 -15.80 -21.69 11.61
C LYS A 127 -15.12 -21.81 12.97
N ARG A 128 -14.08 -21.01 13.22
CA ARG A 128 -13.19 -21.19 14.39
C ARG A 128 -13.28 -20.08 15.43
N GLY A 129 -13.90 -18.94 15.11
CA GLY A 129 -14.04 -17.82 16.03
C GLY A 129 -12.70 -17.24 16.53
N LEU A 130 -11.62 -17.36 15.75
CA LEU A 130 -10.27 -17.00 16.18
C LEU A 130 -10.01 -15.49 16.15
N ALA A 131 -10.64 -14.79 15.21
CA ALA A 131 -10.46 -13.36 15.01
C ALA A 131 -11.79 -12.70 14.65
N TYR A 132 -11.89 -11.40 14.96
CA TYR A 132 -13.03 -10.59 14.55
C TYR A 132 -12.98 -10.20 13.07
N SER A 133 -11.78 -9.99 12.56
CA SER A 133 -11.52 -9.69 11.15
C SER A 133 -10.22 -10.35 10.71
N ILE A 134 -10.21 -10.78 9.45
CA ILE A 134 -9.03 -11.17 8.70
C ILE A 134 -9.27 -10.73 7.26
N TYR A 135 -8.24 -10.19 6.64
CA TYR A 135 -8.29 -9.74 5.26
C TYR A 135 -6.90 -9.83 4.65
N GLU A 136 -6.85 -9.81 3.33
CA GLU A 136 -5.63 -9.54 2.58
C GLU A 136 -5.94 -8.65 1.38
N ALA A 137 -4.90 -8.00 0.87
CA ALA A 137 -4.95 -7.18 -0.31
C ALA A 137 -3.66 -7.30 -1.13
N LEU A 138 -3.80 -7.21 -2.44
CA LEU A 138 -2.70 -6.89 -3.35
C LEU A 138 -2.26 -5.42 -3.15
N LEU A 139 -0.95 -5.22 -3.02
CA LEU A 139 -0.28 -3.94 -3.02
C LEU A 139 0.55 -3.83 -4.31
N TRP A 140 0.05 -3.10 -5.30
CA TRP A 140 0.70 -2.90 -6.59
C TRP A 140 1.37 -1.52 -6.66
N MET A 141 2.63 -1.41 -6.28
CA MET A 141 3.40 -0.16 -6.37
C MET A 141 4.07 -0.06 -7.75
N ASP A 142 4.52 1.14 -8.13
CA ASP A 142 5.17 1.35 -9.44
C ASP A 142 6.44 0.49 -9.62
N HIS A 143 7.18 0.26 -8.55
CA HIS A 143 8.48 -0.44 -8.56
C HIS A 143 8.51 -1.74 -7.73
N SER A 144 7.35 -2.20 -7.23
CA SER A 144 7.25 -3.45 -6.47
C SER A 144 5.80 -3.91 -6.35
N ALA A 145 5.56 -5.21 -6.23
CA ALA A 145 4.24 -5.73 -5.91
C ALA A 145 4.29 -6.76 -4.79
N LEU A 146 3.33 -6.67 -3.87
CA LEU A 146 3.17 -7.55 -2.73
C LEU A 146 1.71 -8.00 -2.60
N PHE A 147 1.46 -9.08 -1.88
CA PHE A 147 0.17 -9.25 -1.20
C PHE A 147 0.43 -9.17 0.30
N LEU A 148 -0.52 -8.61 1.04
CA LEU A 148 -0.41 -8.41 2.48
C LEU A 148 -1.74 -8.70 3.15
N GLY A 149 -1.72 -9.52 4.19
CA GLY A 149 -2.86 -9.81 5.04
C GLY A 149 -2.58 -9.52 6.51
N ASN A 150 -3.66 -9.26 7.23
CA ASN A 150 -3.61 -8.89 8.64
C ASN A 150 -4.81 -9.45 9.41
N THR A 151 -4.56 -9.85 10.65
CA THR A 151 -5.60 -10.22 11.60
C THR A 151 -5.14 -10.00 13.04
N GLY A 152 -6.10 -9.70 13.92
CA GLY A 152 -5.88 -9.64 15.37
C GLY A 152 -6.60 -10.79 16.07
N THR A 153 -5.88 -11.52 16.92
CA THR A 153 -6.40 -12.66 17.67
C THR A 153 -5.95 -12.62 19.14
N ARG A 154 -6.56 -13.47 19.97
CA ARG A 154 -6.09 -13.67 21.35
C ARG A 154 -4.70 -14.29 21.32
N ALA A 155 -3.82 -13.83 22.22
CA ALA A 155 -2.42 -14.25 22.23
C ALA A 155 -2.24 -15.77 22.40
N ASP A 156 -3.08 -16.41 23.21
CA ASP A 156 -3.08 -17.87 23.43
C ASP A 156 -3.59 -18.67 22.22
N ARG A 157 -4.14 -18.01 21.20
CA ARG A 157 -4.71 -18.61 19.99
C ARG A 157 -3.94 -18.22 18.71
N ALA A 158 -2.81 -17.52 18.86
CA ALA A 158 -2.02 -17.03 17.74
C ALA A 158 -1.49 -18.16 16.84
N GLY A 159 -1.00 -19.25 17.42
CA GLY A 159 -0.52 -20.42 16.67
C GLY A 159 -1.62 -21.02 15.79
N GLU A 160 -2.80 -21.29 16.36
CA GLU A 160 -3.93 -21.83 15.60
C GLU A 160 -4.42 -20.88 14.51
N THR A 161 -4.32 -19.56 14.74
CA THR A 161 -4.64 -18.55 13.72
C THR A 161 -3.66 -18.60 12.56
N ILE A 162 -2.36 -18.75 12.83
CA ILE A 162 -1.34 -18.91 11.79
C ILE A 162 -1.58 -20.18 11.00
N ASP A 163 -1.83 -21.31 11.67
CA ASP A 163 -2.09 -22.60 11.01
C ASP A 163 -3.33 -22.52 10.10
N ALA A 164 -4.38 -21.80 10.53
CA ALA A 164 -5.58 -21.58 9.71
C ALA A 164 -5.36 -20.66 8.51
N VAL A 165 -4.34 -19.80 8.53
CA VAL A 165 -3.95 -18.94 7.39
C VAL A 165 -3.08 -19.70 6.40
N GLU A 166 -2.31 -20.68 6.85
CA GLU A 166 -1.39 -21.46 6.01
C GLU A 166 -2.04 -22.69 5.34
N ALA A 167 -3.21 -23.12 5.82
CA ALA A 167 -3.96 -24.27 5.31
C ALA A 167 -4.70 -23.99 3.99
#